data_AF-A0A2U3I403-F1
#
_entry.id   AF-A0A2U3I403-F1
#
_cell.length_a   1.000
_cell.length_b   1.000
_cell.length_c   1.000
_cell.angle_alpha   90.00
_cell.angle_beta   90.00
_cell.angle_gamma   90.00
#
_symmetry.space_group_name_H-M   'P 1'
#
loop_
_entity.id
_entity.type
_entity.pdbx_description
1 polymer ?
#
loop_
_entity_poly.entity_id
_entity_poly.type
_entity_poly.pdbx_seq_one_letter_code
_entity_poly.pdbx_strand_id
1 'polypeptide(L)'
;MPGSDRDLSHRLARVGPTKKASTHRAFIGHRIPVILGQQLRFSCASGAHHIMNFLDAAFTQLAFAAKLLEYVEQGKLNLGELDQPLTIEGPGIWVLPDRIFDSADDLHLACANQLSVAFGAAAITLNRCREEFEAATGVSLLARNGNLPETEDEHFAELVCQIRNAFAHDISEPRWEIRNPARRRQYLVDRIEDNASKFIRASITVDLTDLHGQRFDYAHIGGIETLHHLREFGRRHWG
;
A
#
# COMPACT_ATOMS: atom_id res chain seq x y z
N MET A 1 16.65 -25.55 42.85
CA MET A 1 15.98 -26.82 42.46
C MET A 1 15.21 -27.34 43.66
N PRO A 2 13.94 -27.76 43.56
CA PRO A 2 12.83 -27.44 42.64
C PRO A 2 11.67 -26.73 43.43
N GLY A 3 10.52 -26.28 42.93
CA GLY A 3 9.80 -26.38 41.66
C GLY A 3 8.33 -25.93 41.88
N SER A 4 7.52 -25.98 40.81
CA SER A 4 6.09 -25.61 40.65
C SER A 4 5.84 -24.10 40.46
N ASP A 5 5.46 -23.56 39.31
CA ASP A 5 4.71 -24.04 38.12
C ASP A 5 3.24 -24.43 38.41
N ARG A 6 2.33 -23.50 38.03
CA ARG A 6 0.90 -23.61 37.71
C ARG A 6 0.44 -22.20 37.28
N ASP A 7 0.39 -21.90 35.99
CA ASP A 7 -0.74 -22.16 35.07
C ASP A 7 -2.05 -21.50 35.54
N LEU A 8 -2.35 -20.33 34.94
CA LEU A 8 -3.62 -19.60 35.07
C LEU A 8 -4.16 -19.34 33.66
N SER A 9 -4.52 -20.43 33.00
CA SER A 9 -5.38 -20.43 31.82
C SER A 9 -6.86 -20.40 32.26
N HIS A 10 -7.68 -19.61 31.54
CA HIS A 10 -9.16 -19.63 31.50
C HIS A 10 -10.00 -18.94 32.59
N ARG A 11 -10.39 -17.68 32.33
CA ARG A 11 -11.75 -17.11 32.55
C ARG A 11 -11.92 -16.02 31.48
N LEU A 12 -12.88 -16.04 30.55
CA LEU A 12 -14.32 -15.87 30.76
C LEU A 12 -15.07 -16.34 29.51
N ALA A 13 -16.19 -17.03 29.72
CA ALA A 13 -17.18 -17.30 28.69
C ALA A 13 -18.58 -16.90 29.19
N ARG A 14 -19.41 -16.48 28.23
CA ARG A 14 -20.89 -16.39 28.22
C ARG A 14 -21.55 -15.12 28.77
N VAL A 15 -21.90 -14.24 27.85
CA VAL A 15 -23.08 -13.36 27.94
C VAL A 15 -24.12 -13.89 26.93
N GLY A 16 -25.32 -14.19 27.42
CA GLY A 16 -26.48 -14.63 26.63
C GLY A 16 -27.28 -13.47 26.02
N PRO A 17 -28.29 -13.76 25.19
CA PRO A 17 -28.79 -12.83 24.17
C PRO A 17 -29.96 -11.96 24.67
N THR A 18 -29.99 -10.70 24.26
CA THR A 18 -31.16 -9.82 24.33
C THR A 18 -31.77 -9.63 22.94
N LYS A 19 -33.10 -9.77 22.87
CA LYS A 19 -33.91 -9.71 21.66
C LYS A 19 -34.17 -8.26 21.21
N LYS A 20 -33.96 -8.05 19.90
CA LYS A 20 -34.71 -7.25 18.90
C LYS A 20 -35.40 -5.94 19.33
N ALA A 21 -34.97 -4.85 18.69
CA ALA A 21 -35.88 -3.84 18.14
C ALA A 21 -35.49 -3.55 16.68
N SER A 22 -36.47 -3.73 15.80
CA SER A 22 -36.42 -3.50 14.36
C SER A 22 -36.86 -2.07 14.09
N THR A 23 -36.01 -1.27 13.43
CA THR A 23 -36.42 0.00 12.85
C THR A 23 -35.87 0.08 11.43
N HIS A 24 -36.79 -0.03 10.47
CA HIS A 24 -36.55 0.22 9.06
C HIS A 24 -36.02 1.64 8.84
N ARG A 25 -34.81 1.76 8.30
CA ARG A 25 -34.37 2.95 7.57
C ARG A 25 -34.06 2.55 6.13
N ALA A 26 -34.88 3.05 5.22
CA ALA A 26 -34.65 2.98 3.78
C ALA A 26 -33.38 3.78 3.45
N PHE A 27 -32.33 3.09 3.03
CA PHE A 27 -31.15 3.72 2.42
C PHE A 27 -31.44 3.87 0.93
N ILE A 28 -31.68 5.11 0.51
CA ILE A 28 -31.72 5.49 -0.90
C ILE A 28 -30.27 5.43 -1.39
N GLY A 29 -29.95 4.40 -2.18
CA GLY A 29 -28.66 4.22 -2.82
C GLY A 29 -28.43 5.31 -3.86
N HIS A 30 -27.69 6.35 -3.48
CA HIS A 30 -27.01 7.19 -4.46
C HIS A 30 -25.69 6.51 -4.83
N ARG A 31 -25.67 5.92 -6.03
CA ARG A 31 -24.43 5.48 -6.69
C ARG A 31 -23.55 6.72 -6.86
N ILE A 32 -22.50 6.81 -6.05
CA ILE A 32 -21.39 7.72 -6.34
C ILE A 32 -20.69 7.15 -7.59
N PRO A 33 -20.66 7.85 -8.72
CA PRO A 33 -19.85 7.41 -9.85
C PRO A 33 -18.38 7.51 -9.44
N VAL A 34 -17.69 6.37 -9.45
CA VAL A 34 -16.23 6.29 -9.34
C VAL A 34 -15.65 6.95 -10.60
N ILE A 35 -15.46 8.27 -10.54
CA ILE A 35 -14.71 9.05 -11.53
C ILE A 35 -13.30 9.22 -10.98
N LEU A 36 -12.51 8.15 -11.02
CA LEU A 36 -11.06 8.18 -10.86
C LEU A 36 -10.47 7.31 -11.96
N GLY A 37 -10.66 7.77 -13.20
CA GLY A 37 -10.22 7.06 -14.40
C GLY A 37 -10.09 7.91 -15.65
N GLN A 38 -10.36 9.22 -15.59
CA GLN A 38 -10.16 10.10 -16.75
C GLN A 38 -8.83 10.86 -16.67
N GLN A 39 -7.82 10.22 -17.26
CA GLN A 39 -7.18 10.75 -18.48
C GLN A 39 -6.36 12.05 -18.36
N LEU A 40 -5.25 12.00 -17.62
CA LEU A 40 -4.05 12.72 -18.02
C LEU A 40 -3.35 11.93 -19.14
N ARG A 41 -3.76 12.16 -20.40
CA ARG A 41 -2.98 11.74 -21.58
C ARG A 41 -1.96 12.84 -21.87
N PHE A 42 -0.77 12.72 -21.28
CA PHE A 42 0.37 13.54 -21.69
C PHE A 42 0.96 12.99 -22.99
N SER A 43 1.26 13.89 -23.92
CA SER A 43 1.72 13.61 -25.28
C SER A 43 3.03 12.80 -25.30
N CYS A 44 3.06 11.73 -26.10
CA CYS A 44 4.05 10.64 -26.09
C CYS A 44 5.45 10.94 -26.68
N ALA A 45 5.89 12.19 -26.81
CA ALA A 45 7.17 12.49 -27.49
C ALA A 45 8.40 12.55 -26.56
N SER A 46 8.23 12.41 -25.23
CA SER A 46 9.31 12.49 -24.21
C SER A 46 9.18 11.41 -23.11
N GLY A 47 8.52 10.29 -23.42
CA GLY A 47 7.89 9.37 -22.46
C GLY A 47 8.75 8.85 -21.31
N ALA A 48 9.93 8.27 -21.59
CA ALA A 48 10.69 7.54 -20.56
C ALA A 48 11.17 8.44 -19.40
N HIS A 49 11.70 9.64 -19.69
CA HIS A 49 12.25 10.54 -18.67
C HIS A 49 11.18 11.15 -17.75
N HIS A 50 9.94 11.27 -18.23
CA HIS A 50 8.85 11.86 -17.45
C HIS A 50 8.21 10.86 -16.47
N ILE A 51 8.20 9.57 -16.82
CA ILE A 51 7.65 8.49 -15.99
C ILE A 51 8.52 8.28 -14.75
N MET A 52 9.85 8.36 -14.91
CA MET A 52 10.80 8.17 -13.82
C MET A 52 10.69 9.25 -12.73
N ASN A 53 10.34 10.47 -13.12
CA ASN A 53 10.12 11.55 -12.15
C ASN A 53 8.96 11.23 -11.19
N PHE A 54 7.88 10.60 -11.67
CA PHE A 54 6.74 10.25 -10.83
C PHE A 54 7.02 9.07 -9.92
N LEU A 55 7.72 8.05 -10.42
CA LEU A 55 8.12 6.91 -9.61
C LEU A 55 9.03 7.35 -8.47
N ASP A 56 10.03 8.20 -8.76
CA ASP A 56 10.97 8.69 -7.76
C ASP A 56 10.30 9.64 -6.75
N ALA A 57 9.37 10.49 -7.19
CA ALA A 57 8.57 11.32 -6.30
C ALA A 57 7.69 10.46 -5.37
N ALA A 58 7.03 9.43 -5.88
CA ALA A 58 6.16 8.56 -5.09
C ALA A 58 6.94 7.77 -4.02
N PHE A 59 8.11 7.25 -4.37
CA PHE A 59 8.99 6.56 -3.41
C PHE A 59 9.68 7.51 -2.43
N THR A 60 9.99 8.75 -2.85
CA THR A 60 10.43 9.81 -1.94
C THR A 60 9.35 10.12 -0.91
N GLN A 61 8.08 10.22 -1.34
CA GLN A 61 6.95 10.46 -0.44
C GLN A 61 6.75 9.31 0.54
N LEU A 62 6.89 8.05 0.08
CA LEU A 62 6.87 6.88 0.95
C LEU A 62 7.97 6.93 2.01
N ALA A 63 9.22 7.23 1.60
CA ALA A 63 10.34 7.35 2.52
C ALA A 63 10.15 8.51 3.52
N PHE A 64 9.59 9.63 3.07
CA PHE A 64 9.26 10.76 3.94
C PHE A 64 8.19 10.38 4.98
N ALA A 65 7.11 9.71 4.57
CA ALA A 65 6.06 9.27 5.47
C ALA A 65 6.57 8.28 6.52
N ALA A 66 7.47 7.36 6.14
CA ALA A 66 8.09 6.42 7.07
C ALA A 66 8.95 7.14 8.12
N LYS A 67 9.75 8.12 7.70
CA LYS A 67 10.52 8.97 8.62
C LYS A 67 9.62 9.77 9.56
N LEU A 68 8.49 10.28 9.06
CA LEU A 68 7.55 11.04 9.87
C LEU A 68 6.95 10.16 10.98
N LEU A 69 6.53 8.93 10.66
CA LEU A 69 6.03 7.97 11.64
C LEU A 69 7.08 7.65 12.70
N GLU A 70 8.32 7.35 12.30
CA GLU A 70 9.43 7.08 13.22
C GLU A 70 9.69 8.28 14.15
N TYR A 71 9.62 9.51 13.63
CA TYR A 71 9.81 10.72 14.45
C TYR A 71 8.71 10.87 15.50
N VAL A 72 7.47 10.51 15.17
CA VAL A 72 6.37 10.49 16.15
C VAL A 72 6.58 9.41 17.20
N GLU A 73 6.93 8.18 16.78
CA GLU A 73 7.18 7.06 17.70
C GLU A 73 8.32 7.35 18.68
N GLN A 74 9.33 8.12 18.24
CA GLN A 74 10.45 8.56 19.09
C GLN A 74 10.12 9.81 19.94
N GLY A 75 8.91 10.36 19.86
CA GLY A 75 8.51 11.57 20.59
C GLY A 75 9.27 12.84 20.15
N LYS A 76 9.77 12.86 18.91
CA LYS A 76 10.57 14.00 18.38
C LYS A 76 9.72 15.13 17.82
N LEU A 77 8.42 14.89 17.60
CA LEU A 77 7.50 15.94 17.15
C LEU A 77 6.81 16.58 18.34
N ASN A 78 6.97 17.90 18.48
CA ASN A 78 6.23 18.68 19.46
C ASN A 78 4.83 18.98 18.91
N LEU A 79 3.82 18.29 19.46
CA LEU A 79 2.42 18.47 19.04
C LEU A 79 1.95 19.92 19.19
N GLY A 80 2.39 20.61 20.25
CA GLY A 80 2.03 22.00 20.48
C GLY A 80 2.63 22.95 19.44
N GLU A 81 3.76 22.63 18.83
CA GLU A 81 4.32 23.45 17.73
C GLU A 81 3.71 23.09 16.38
N LEU A 82 3.35 21.82 16.18
CA LEU A 82 2.81 21.30 14.93
C LEU A 82 1.33 21.68 14.73
N ASP A 83 0.52 21.56 15.77
CA ASP A 83 -0.94 21.77 15.76
C ASP A 83 -1.29 23.23 16.10
N GLN A 84 -0.72 24.15 15.32
CA GLN A 84 -0.95 25.59 15.42
C GLN A 84 -1.87 26.07 14.30
N PRO A 85 -2.66 27.14 14.51
CA PRO A 85 -3.49 27.73 13.47
C PRO A 85 -2.66 28.06 12.21
N LEU A 86 -3.08 27.52 11.06
CA LEU A 86 -2.41 27.73 9.78
C LEU A 86 -3.39 28.27 8.75
N THR A 87 -3.03 29.40 8.15
CA THR A 87 -3.68 29.95 6.96
C THR A 87 -2.74 29.81 5.79
N ILE A 88 -3.21 29.16 4.72
CA ILE A 88 -2.46 28.99 3.49
C ILE A 88 -3.00 30.00 2.47
N GLU A 89 -2.13 30.90 2.03
CA GLU A 89 -2.43 31.91 1.01
C GLU A 89 -1.97 31.44 -0.37
N GLY A 90 -2.81 31.62 -1.38
CA GLY A 90 -2.54 31.28 -2.78
C GLY A 90 -3.58 31.92 -3.70
N PRO A 91 -4.02 31.25 -4.79
CA PRO A 91 -5.15 31.71 -5.60
C PRO A 91 -6.47 31.84 -4.82
N GLY A 92 -6.54 31.27 -3.62
CA GLY A 92 -7.60 31.46 -2.62
C GLY A 92 -7.01 31.42 -1.20
N ILE A 93 -7.87 31.60 -0.20
CA ILE A 93 -7.50 31.49 1.22
C ILE A 93 -8.04 30.17 1.75
N TRP A 94 -7.17 29.34 2.30
CA TRP A 94 -7.57 28.13 3.02
C TRP A 94 -7.15 28.23 4.49
N VAL A 95 -8.15 28.31 5.37
CA VAL A 95 -7.96 28.34 6.83
C VAL A 95 -8.19 26.94 7.37
N LEU A 96 -7.15 26.36 8.00
CA LEU A 96 -7.26 25.09 8.69
C LEU A 96 -7.83 25.31 10.11
N PRO A 97 -8.46 24.28 10.72
CA PRO A 97 -8.86 24.34 12.12
C PRO A 97 -7.67 24.65 13.03
N ASP A 98 -7.92 25.39 14.11
CA ASP A 98 -6.88 25.79 15.08
C ASP A 98 -6.18 24.59 15.74
N ARG A 99 -6.91 23.48 15.90
CA ARG A 99 -6.41 22.19 16.39
C ARG A 99 -7.07 21.05 15.65
N ILE A 100 -6.28 20.05 15.28
CA ILE A 100 -6.73 18.82 14.63
C ILE A 100 -6.45 17.56 15.46
N PHE A 101 -5.64 17.66 16.52
CA PHE A 101 -5.27 16.53 17.36
C PHE A 101 -5.68 16.76 18.83
N ASP A 102 -6.37 15.79 19.41
CA ASP A 102 -6.72 15.81 20.84
C ASP A 102 -5.60 15.21 21.70
N SER A 103 -4.78 14.33 21.13
CA SER A 103 -3.73 13.57 21.79
C SER A 103 -2.52 13.26 20.90
N ALA A 104 -1.43 12.78 21.52
CA ALA A 104 -0.28 12.24 20.78
C ALA A 104 -0.64 10.96 19.98
N ASP A 105 -1.61 10.19 20.46
CA ASP A 105 -2.09 8.99 19.77
C ASP A 105 -2.78 9.35 18.45
N ASP A 106 -3.48 10.48 18.38
CA ASP A 106 -4.09 10.96 17.13
C ASP A 106 -3.03 11.35 16.10
N LEU A 107 -1.94 11.99 16.54
CA LEU A 107 -0.80 12.32 15.68
C LEU A 107 -0.13 11.04 15.16
N HIS A 108 0.05 10.03 16.02
CA HIS A 108 0.59 8.74 15.64
C HIS A 108 -0.30 8.05 14.59
N LEU A 109 -1.62 8.01 14.83
CA LEU A 109 -2.59 7.45 13.89
C LEU A 109 -2.58 8.19 12.55
N ALA A 110 -2.50 9.52 12.55
CA ALA A 110 -2.42 10.31 11.33
C ALA A 110 -1.13 10.01 10.53
N CYS A 111 0.01 9.86 11.21
CA CYS A 111 1.27 9.49 10.54
C CYS A 111 1.25 8.05 9.99
N ALA A 112 0.66 7.11 10.72
CA ALA A 112 0.47 5.74 10.25
C ALA A 112 -0.45 5.68 9.02
N ASN A 113 -1.53 6.46 9.02
CA ASN A 113 -2.41 6.61 7.86
C ASN A 113 -1.68 7.25 6.68
N GLN A 114 -0.88 8.29 6.93
CA GLN A 114 -0.07 8.94 5.89
C GLN A 114 0.94 7.98 5.26
N LEU A 115 1.54 7.09 6.06
CA LEU A 115 2.39 6.00 5.56
C LEU A 115 1.61 5.05 4.66
N SER A 116 0.40 4.63 5.07
CA SER A 116 -0.46 3.76 4.27
C SER A 116 -0.85 4.40 2.93
N VAL A 117 -1.22 5.69 2.95
CA VAL A 117 -1.53 6.47 1.74
C VAL A 117 -0.33 6.57 0.82
N ALA A 118 0.85 6.91 1.35
CA ALA A 118 2.07 7.03 0.56
C ALA A 118 2.48 5.67 -0.04
N PHE A 119 2.31 4.57 0.69
CA PHE A 119 2.57 3.22 0.19
C PHE A 119 1.63 2.86 -0.96
N GLY A 120 0.32 3.09 -0.79
CA GLY A 120 -0.68 2.86 -1.84
C GLY A 120 -0.38 3.68 -3.10
N ALA A 121 -0.02 4.96 -2.94
CA ALA A 121 0.37 5.83 -4.05
C ALA A 121 1.63 5.32 -4.78
N ALA A 122 2.65 4.85 -4.04
CA ALA A 122 3.85 4.25 -4.62
C ALA A 122 3.56 2.95 -5.38
N ALA A 123 2.71 2.07 -4.83
CA ALA A 123 2.31 0.81 -5.48
C ALA A 123 1.49 1.06 -6.77
N ILE A 124 0.54 2.01 -6.74
CA ILE A 124 -0.22 2.42 -7.91
C ILE A 124 0.71 2.98 -8.99
N THR A 125 1.66 3.84 -8.59
CA THR A 125 2.62 4.46 -9.51
C THR A 125 3.56 3.43 -10.12
N LEU A 126 4.02 2.45 -9.33
CA LEU A 126 4.85 1.34 -9.83
C LEU A 126 4.09 0.51 -10.87
N ASN A 127 2.84 0.15 -10.61
CA ASN A 127 2.01 -0.55 -11.60
C ASN A 127 1.77 0.31 -12.85
N ARG A 128 1.56 1.62 -12.69
CA ARG A 128 1.40 2.56 -13.80
C ARG A 128 2.64 2.60 -14.70
N CYS A 129 3.84 2.62 -14.12
CA CYS A 129 5.09 2.59 -14.88
C CYS A 129 5.21 1.31 -15.71
N ARG A 130 4.84 0.16 -15.13
CA ARG A 130 4.72 -1.11 -15.87
C ARG A 130 3.76 -1.00 -17.04
N GLU A 131 2.54 -0.51 -16.83
CA GLU A 131 1.52 -0.35 -17.89
C GLU A 131 1.99 0.56 -19.03
N GLU A 132 2.69 1.64 -18.70
CA GLU A 132 3.23 2.58 -19.69
C GLU A 132 4.40 1.96 -20.48
N PHE A 133 5.24 1.16 -19.84
CA PHE A 133 6.26 0.35 -20.54
C PHE A 133 5.62 -0.65 -21.51
N GLU A 134 4.59 -1.39 -21.08
CA GLU A 134 3.88 -2.34 -21.96
C GLU A 134 3.24 -1.63 -23.15
N ALA A 135 2.64 -0.46 -22.92
CA ALA A 135 2.03 0.36 -23.97
C ALA A 135 3.07 0.89 -24.97
N ALA A 136 4.27 1.26 -24.50
CA ALA A 136 5.34 1.80 -25.34
C ALA A 136 6.05 0.71 -26.17
N THR A 137 6.22 -0.49 -25.61
CA THR A 137 6.99 -1.58 -26.24
C THR A 137 6.12 -2.60 -26.97
N GLY A 138 4.82 -2.65 -26.65
CA GLY A 138 3.92 -3.71 -27.10
C GLY A 138 4.19 -5.07 -26.45
N VAL A 139 5.10 -5.15 -25.48
CA VAL A 139 5.39 -6.35 -24.69
C VAL A 139 4.46 -6.37 -23.49
N SER A 140 3.70 -7.46 -23.29
CA SER A 140 2.93 -7.65 -22.06
C SER A 140 3.77 -8.46 -21.07
N LEU A 141 3.93 -7.94 -19.86
CA LEU A 141 4.57 -8.59 -18.73
C LEU A 141 3.57 -9.38 -17.89
N LEU A 142 2.26 -9.22 -18.07
CA LEU A 142 1.26 -10.02 -17.36
C LEU A 142 1.09 -11.40 -17.98
N ALA A 143 0.88 -12.40 -17.11
CA ALA A 143 0.50 -13.74 -17.55
C ALA A 143 -0.79 -13.69 -18.36
N ARG A 144 -0.76 -14.27 -19.58
CA ARG A 144 -1.89 -14.19 -20.52
C ARG A 144 -3.10 -14.97 -20.00
N ASN A 145 -4.30 -14.42 -20.23
CA ASN A 145 -5.59 -15.12 -20.03
C ASN A 145 -5.79 -15.74 -18.63
N GLY A 146 -5.15 -15.19 -17.59
CA GLY A 146 -5.26 -15.73 -16.23
C GLY A 146 -4.44 -17.00 -15.98
N ASN A 147 -3.51 -17.32 -16.88
CA ASN A 147 -2.55 -18.41 -16.68
C ASN A 147 -1.69 -18.17 -15.44
N LEU A 148 -0.96 -19.22 -15.06
CA LEU A 148 0.11 -19.11 -14.07
C LEU A 148 1.26 -18.29 -14.68
N PRO A 149 1.85 -17.33 -13.93
CA PRO A 149 3.09 -16.71 -14.34
C PRO A 149 4.17 -17.79 -14.43
N GLU A 150 4.88 -17.82 -15.54
CA GLU A 150 5.98 -18.76 -15.79
C GLU A 150 7.34 -18.07 -15.69
N THR A 151 7.36 -16.76 -15.91
CA THR A 151 8.57 -15.93 -15.86
C THR A 151 8.59 -15.03 -14.64
N GLU A 152 9.80 -14.62 -14.26
CA GLU A 152 10.01 -13.68 -13.16
C GLU A 152 9.31 -12.33 -13.42
N ASP A 153 9.33 -11.84 -14.66
CA ASP A 153 8.63 -10.62 -15.07
C ASP A 153 7.12 -10.74 -14.90
N GLU A 154 6.54 -11.92 -15.19
CA GLU A 154 5.12 -12.19 -14.97
C GLU A 154 4.76 -12.26 -13.49
N HIS A 155 5.62 -12.87 -12.67
CA HIS A 155 5.44 -12.84 -11.23
C HIS A 155 5.50 -11.41 -10.68
N PHE A 156 6.48 -10.61 -11.11
CA PHE A 156 6.60 -9.21 -10.76
C PHE A 156 5.36 -8.41 -11.15
N ALA A 157 4.94 -8.49 -12.40
CA ALA A 157 3.81 -7.74 -12.94
C ALA A 157 2.50 -8.08 -12.24
N GLU A 158 2.23 -9.38 -12.03
CA GLU A 158 1.02 -9.83 -11.36
C GLU A 158 1.02 -9.47 -9.86
N LEU A 159 2.16 -9.57 -9.17
CA LEU A 159 2.29 -9.19 -7.76
C LEU A 159 2.06 -7.68 -7.57
N VAL A 160 2.74 -6.84 -8.37
CA VAL A 160 2.54 -5.38 -8.35
C VAL A 160 1.08 -5.02 -8.63
N CYS A 161 0.43 -5.72 -9.58
CA CYS A 161 -0.99 -5.55 -9.84
C CYS A 161 -1.86 -5.93 -8.62
N GLN A 162 -1.57 -7.03 -7.93
CA GLN A 162 -2.32 -7.41 -6.73
C GLN A 162 -2.14 -6.42 -5.57
N ILE A 163 -0.91 -5.94 -5.33
CA ILE A 163 -0.65 -4.91 -4.32
C ILE A 163 -1.43 -3.64 -4.67
N ARG A 164 -1.37 -3.18 -5.92
CA ARG A 164 -2.17 -2.04 -6.38
C ARG A 164 -3.66 -2.24 -6.13
N ASN A 165 -4.19 -3.43 -6.41
CA ASN A 165 -5.61 -3.72 -6.21
C ASN A 165 -6.02 -3.68 -4.73
N ALA A 166 -5.10 -3.97 -3.80
CA ALA A 166 -5.38 -3.87 -2.38
C ALA A 166 -5.69 -2.44 -1.91
N PHE A 167 -5.15 -1.43 -2.60
CA PHE A 167 -5.31 0.00 -2.28
C PHE A 167 -6.30 0.72 -3.22
N ALA A 168 -6.81 0.04 -4.25
CA ALA A 168 -7.58 0.67 -5.32
C ALA A 168 -9.01 1.06 -4.92
N HIS A 169 -9.55 0.44 -3.88
CA HIS A 169 -10.95 0.60 -3.46
C HIS A 169 -11.10 1.39 -2.16
N ASP A 170 -10.11 1.31 -1.28
CA ASP A 170 -10.03 2.06 -0.03
C ASP A 170 -8.55 2.23 0.33
N ILE A 171 -8.07 3.48 0.32
CA ILE A 171 -6.67 3.78 0.62
C ILE A 171 -6.42 3.92 2.13
N SER A 172 -7.45 4.24 2.90
CA SER A 172 -7.41 4.38 4.36
C SER A 172 -7.49 3.03 5.06
N GLU A 173 -8.25 2.09 4.50
CA GLU A 173 -8.40 0.73 5.00
C GLU A 173 -8.19 -0.30 3.88
N PRO A 174 -6.96 -0.42 3.35
CA PRO A 174 -6.68 -1.30 2.22
C PRO A 174 -7.00 -2.76 2.54
N ARG A 175 -7.51 -3.48 1.53
CA ARG A 175 -7.92 -4.89 1.62
C ARG A 175 -7.57 -5.62 0.36
N TRP A 176 -7.06 -6.85 0.49
CA TRP A 176 -6.71 -7.68 -0.65
C TRP A 176 -7.93 -8.04 -1.52
N GLU A 177 -7.98 -7.50 -2.74
CA GLU A 177 -9.08 -7.76 -3.68
C GLU A 177 -8.66 -8.70 -4.82
N ILE A 178 -8.55 -10.00 -4.50
CA ILE A 178 -8.09 -11.05 -5.42
C ILE A 178 -9.29 -11.92 -5.86
N ARG A 179 -10.12 -11.37 -6.75
CA ARG A 179 -11.35 -12.04 -7.21
C ARG A 179 -11.10 -13.32 -8.00
N ASN A 180 -10.06 -13.32 -8.84
CA ASN A 180 -9.72 -14.50 -9.65
C ASN A 180 -8.96 -15.51 -8.78
N PRO A 181 -9.51 -16.71 -8.53
CA PRO A 181 -8.84 -17.74 -7.72
C PRO A 181 -7.47 -18.13 -8.27
N ALA A 182 -7.25 -18.07 -9.59
CA ALA A 182 -5.95 -18.38 -10.18
C ALA A 182 -4.85 -17.43 -9.69
N ARG A 183 -5.19 -16.20 -9.28
CA ARG A 183 -4.25 -15.19 -8.75
C ARG A 183 -4.03 -15.30 -7.24
N ARG A 184 -4.74 -16.19 -6.55
CA ARG A 184 -4.54 -16.50 -5.14
C ARG A 184 -3.46 -17.57 -5.05
N ARG A 185 -2.21 -17.14 -5.05
CA ARG A 185 -1.04 -18.01 -5.20
C ARG A 185 0.20 -17.35 -4.62
N GLN A 186 1.28 -18.12 -4.61
CA GLN A 186 2.61 -17.62 -4.34
C GLN A 186 3.19 -16.89 -5.56
N TYR A 187 3.88 -15.79 -5.28
CA TYR A 187 4.63 -14.98 -6.24
C TYR A 187 6.12 -14.99 -5.88
N LEU A 188 6.98 -15.08 -6.90
CA LEU A 188 8.41 -15.24 -6.76
C LEU A 188 9.12 -14.21 -7.66
N VAL A 189 9.90 -13.31 -7.05
CA VAL A 189 10.72 -12.32 -7.77
C VAL A 189 12.11 -12.34 -7.15
N ASP A 190 13.16 -12.61 -7.91
CA ASP A 190 14.52 -12.65 -7.38
C ASP A 190 15.02 -11.23 -7.06
N ARG A 191 15.59 -11.02 -5.87
CA ARG A 191 16.30 -9.77 -5.57
C ARG A 191 17.63 -9.80 -6.33
N ILE A 192 17.95 -8.69 -6.97
CA ILE A 192 19.32 -8.45 -7.42
C ILE A 192 20.11 -7.94 -6.23
N GLU A 193 21.14 -8.68 -5.85
CA GLU A 193 22.31 -8.08 -5.21
C GLU A 193 23.22 -7.56 -6.32
N ASP A 194 23.62 -6.29 -6.21
CA ASP A 194 24.67 -5.72 -7.04
C ASP A 194 25.90 -6.64 -7.03
N ASN A 195 26.57 -6.76 -8.18
CA ASN A 195 27.58 -7.76 -8.55
C ASN A 195 28.85 -7.86 -7.64
N ALA A 196 28.84 -7.30 -6.44
CA ALA A 196 29.93 -7.33 -5.47
C ALA A 196 29.78 -8.36 -4.34
N SER A 197 28.56 -8.81 -4.00
CA SER A 197 28.33 -9.82 -2.94
C SER A 197 27.93 -11.16 -3.52
N LYS A 198 28.83 -12.14 -3.40
CA LYS A 198 28.75 -13.43 -4.09
C LYS A 198 27.73 -14.43 -3.51
N PHE A 199 26.93 -14.15 -2.47
CA PHE A 199 26.32 -15.27 -1.72
C PHE A 199 24.93 -15.14 -1.08
N ILE A 200 24.09 -14.13 -1.37
CA ILE A 200 22.68 -14.21 -0.96
C ILE A 200 21.75 -13.83 -2.12
N ARG A 201 21.31 -14.84 -2.90
CA ARG A 201 20.08 -14.71 -3.68
C ARG A 201 18.89 -14.66 -2.72
N ALA A 202 18.60 -13.47 -2.21
CA ALA A 202 17.34 -13.26 -1.52
C ALA A 202 16.23 -13.22 -2.59
N SER A 203 15.20 -14.04 -2.47
CA SER A 203 14.01 -13.96 -3.32
C SER A 203 12.88 -13.27 -2.55
N ILE A 204 12.14 -12.42 -3.22
CA ILE A 204 10.84 -11.94 -2.75
C ILE A 204 9.87 -13.09 -2.98
N THR A 205 9.39 -13.66 -1.88
CA THR A 205 8.37 -14.70 -1.89
C THR A 205 7.14 -14.17 -1.17
N VAL A 206 6.03 -14.04 -1.90
CA VAL A 206 4.77 -13.49 -1.36
C VAL A 206 3.65 -14.48 -1.61
N ASP A 207 3.03 -14.99 -0.55
CA ASP A 207 1.89 -15.90 -0.64
C ASP A 207 0.56 -15.15 -0.47
N LEU A 208 -0.24 -15.10 -1.54
CA LEU A 208 -1.55 -14.45 -1.55
C LEU A 208 -2.72 -15.45 -1.53
N THR A 209 -2.46 -16.75 -1.29
CA THR A 209 -3.45 -17.83 -1.44
C THR A 209 -4.72 -17.58 -0.63
N ASP A 210 -4.58 -17.16 0.62
CA ASP A 210 -5.71 -17.02 1.54
C ASP A 210 -6.07 -15.57 1.86
N LEU A 211 -5.50 -14.59 1.15
CA LEU A 211 -5.58 -13.19 1.57
C LEU A 211 -6.82 -12.44 1.06
N HIS A 212 -7.59 -12.97 0.11
CA HIS A 212 -8.74 -12.23 -0.44
C HIS A 212 -9.76 -11.81 0.64
N GLY A 213 -10.10 -10.52 0.66
CA GLY A 213 -11.02 -9.88 1.62
C GLY A 213 -10.36 -9.49 2.94
N GLN A 214 -9.16 -10.00 3.23
CA GLN A 214 -8.41 -9.65 4.42
C GLN A 214 -7.90 -8.20 4.34
N ARG A 215 -7.76 -7.56 5.50
CA ARG A 215 -7.07 -6.27 5.61
C ARG A 215 -5.64 -6.44 5.10
N PHE A 216 -5.18 -5.50 4.29
CA PHE A 216 -3.78 -5.47 3.88
C PHE A 216 -2.89 -5.21 5.11
N ASP A 217 -1.73 -5.87 5.11
CA ASP A 217 -0.70 -5.75 6.14
C ASP A 217 0.64 -5.85 5.41
N TYR A 218 1.61 -5.02 5.78
CA TYR A 218 2.93 -5.03 5.16
C TYR A 218 3.62 -6.40 5.36
N ALA A 219 3.36 -7.09 6.46
CA ALA A 219 3.89 -8.42 6.73
C ALA A 219 3.44 -9.46 5.69
N HIS A 220 2.26 -9.28 5.06
CA HIS A 220 1.79 -10.18 4.00
C HIS A 220 2.73 -10.23 2.78
N ILE A 221 3.48 -9.15 2.54
CA ILE A 221 4.48 -9.08 1.47
C ILE A 221 5.92 -9.13 2.01
N GLY A 222 6.10 -9.48 3.28
CA GLY A 222 7.40 -9.56 3.92
C GLY A 222 7.98 -8.23 4.42
N GLY A 223 7.18 -7.15 4.47
CA GLY A 223 7.60 -5.83 4.96
C GLY A 223 7.45 -4.71 3.93
N ILE A 224 7.61 -3.47 4.38
CA ILE A 224 7.47 -2.27 3.53
C ILE A 224 8.56 -2.18 2.46
N GLU A 225 9.75 -2.69 2.77
CA GLU A 225 10.93 -2.73 1.91
C GLU A 225 10.72 -3.60 0.67
N THR A 226 9.80 -4.56 0.70
CA THR A 226 9.46 -5.36 -0.48
C THR A 226 9.02 -4.48 -1.64
N LEU A 227 8.28 -3.40 -1.39
CA LEU A 227 7.87 -2.48 -2.46
C LEU A 227 9.08 -1.75 -3.08
N HIS A 228 10.10 -1.42 -2.28
CA HIS A 228 11.37 -0.87 -2.79
C HIS A 228 12.12 -1.87 -3.65
N HIS A 229 12.21 -3.14 -3.24
CA HIS A 229 12.84 -4.17 -4.06
C HIS A 229 12.10 -4.38 -5.39
N LEU A 230 10.77 -4.35 -5.38
CA LEU A 230 9.96 -4.41 -6.60
C LEU A 230 10.20 -3.20 -7.52
N ARG A 231 10.39 -2.00 -6.96
CA ARG A 231 10.78 -0.82 -7.76
C ARG A 231 12.11 -1.01 -8.47
N GLU A 232 13.14 -1.46 -7.75
CA GLU A 232 14.46 -1.69 -8.37
C GLU A 232 14.44 -2.84 -9.38
N PHE A 233 13.59 -3.86 -9.16
CA PHE A 233 13.30 -4.86 -10.20
C PHE A 233 12.73 -4.21 -11.45
N GLY A 234 11.66 -3.43 -11.31
CA GLY A 234 10.96 -2.79 -12.43
C GLY A 234 11.84 -1.82 -13.22
N ARG A 235 12.76 -1.12 -12.56
CA ARG A 235 13.74 -0.22 -13.20
C ARG A 235 14.62 -0.89 -14.25
N ARG A 236 14.73 -2.22 -14.29
CA ARG A 236 15.44 -2.93 -15.38
C ARG A 236 14.74 -2.80 -16.74
N HIS A 237 13.43 -2.56 -16.73
CA HIS A 237 12.61 -2.49 -17.93
C HIS A 237 12.52 -1.06 -18.50
N TRP A 238 12.50 -0.06 -17.61
CA TRP A 238 12.21 1.33 -17.99
C TRP A 238 13.23 2.36 -17.45
N GLY A 239 14.31 1.91 -16.81
CA GLY A 239 15.40 2.74 -16.29
C GLY A 239 16.60 2.82 -17.21
#